data_AF-A0A1Q3K6S6-F1
#
_entry.id   AF-A0A1Q3K6S6-F1
#
_cell.length_a   1.000
_cell.length_b   1.000
_cell.length_c   1.000
_cell.angle_alpha   90.00
_cell.angle_beta   90.00
_cell.angle_gamma   90.00
#
_symmetry.space_group_name_H-M   'P 1'
#
loop_
_entity.id
_entity.type
_entity.pdbx_description
1 polymer ?
#
loop_
_entity_poly.entity_id
_entity_poly.type
_entity_poly.pdbx_seq_one_letter_code
_entity_poly.pdbx_strand_id
1 'polypeptide(L)'
;MNRAGLIIALGLALAIGIVFGIHPEYDLRLAALFYDPAMKTFPLKSNALASFARNAAMWVAWAFALPAIVALVVKMFRPDRPLLMSGRTVAFLLITMLLSAGVLTNLTFKSHWGRPRPVMVTEFNGPWKFMAWWDPRGECGRNCSFFSGEGATAFWTLAPAALTPPVWRPLAYAGAVAFGVVTSVLRMAFGGHFFTDVATAGLVAFLVIWLVHGYIYRWPSTRKSDAEIDAALTRFAWPGYRMRQRWRGRDVGPVPVPEKPV
;
A
#
# COMPACT_ATOMS: atom_id res chain seq x y z
N MET A 1 1.08 2.51 15.73
CA MET A 1 -0.24 3.07 15.39
C MET A 1 -0.85 3.72 16.63
N ASN A 2 -0.47 4.95 16.93
CA ASN A 2 -0.92 5.70 18.13
C ASN A 2 -1.43 7.09 17.74
N ARG A 3 -1.90 7.87 18.71
CA ARG A 3 -2.42 9.24 18.48
C ARG A 3 -1.32 10.19 18.00
N ALA A 4 -0.12 10.10 18.58
CA ALA A 4 1.02 10.93 18.18
C ALA A 4 1.36 10.77 16.69
N GLY A 5 1.45 9.53 16.19
CA GLY A 5 1.69 9.27 14.78
C GLY A 5 0.59 9.81 13.87
N LEU A 6 -0.68 9.79 14.31
CA LEU A 6 -1.79 10.41 13.56
C LEU A 6 -1.62 11.92 13.47
N ILE A 7 -1.30 12.58 14.59
CA ILE A 7 -1.09 14.04 14.63
C ILE A 7 0.07 14.43 13.70
N ILE A 8 1.18 13.69 13.75
CA ILE A 8 2.33 13.93 12.85
C ILE A 8 1.91 13.76 11.39
N ALA A 9 1.21 12.69 11.04
CA ALA A 9 0.77 12.45 9.67
C ALA A 9 -0.18 13.54 9.16
N LEU A 10 -1.15 13.97 9.98
CA LEU A 10 -2.08 15.04 9.62
C LEU A 10 -1.36 16.39 9.51
N GLY A 11 -0.42 16.68 10.41
CA GLY A 11 0.41 17.89 10.35
C GLY A 11 1.28 17.92 9.09
N LEU A 12 1.91 16.80 8.74
CA LEU A 12 2.67 16.67 7.49
C LEU A 12 1.77 16.80 6.26
N ALA A 13 0.59 16.18 6.26
CA ALA A 13 -0.37 16.30 5.16
C ALA A 13 -0.80 17.75 4.96
N LEU A 14 -1.10 18.46 6.05
CA LEU A 14 -1.46 19.88 6.00
C LEU A 14 -0.30 20.74 5.49
N ALA A 15 0.89 20.57 6.06
CA ALA A 15 2.07 21.34 5.69
C ALA A 15 2.44 21.11 4.21
N ILE A 16 2.51 19.86 3.76
CA ILE A 16 2.83 19.51 2.37
C ILE A 16 1.73 20.01 1.44
N GLY A 17 0.46 19.80 1.79
CA GLY A 17 -0.68 20.24 0.99
C GLY A 17 -0.72 21.76 0.79
N ILE A 18 -0.48 22.54 1.84
CA ILE A 18 -0.44 24.01 1.76
C ILE A 18 0.80 24.47 0.98
N VAL A 19 2.00 24.03 1.39
CA VAL A 19 3.26 24.52 0.79
C VAL A 19 3.32 24.22 -0.70
N PHE A 20 3.03 22.98 -1.11
CA PHE A 20 3.06 22.59 -2.52
C PHE A 20 1.75 22.93 -3.26
N GLY A 21 0.69 23.30 -2.53
CA GLY A 21 -0.54 23.82 -3.13
C GLY A 21 -0.36 25.26 -3.61
N ILE A 22 0.31 26.08 -2.80
CA ILE A 22 0.64 27.49 -3.10
C ILE A 22 1.85 27.57 -4.03
N HIS A 23 2.89 26.74 -3.81
CA HIS A 23 4.12 26.71 -4.58
C HIS A 23 4.33 25.35 -5.28
N PRO A 24 3.50 25.01 -6.28
CA PRO A 24 3.60 23.72 -6.98
C PRO A 24 4.93 23.57 -7.75
N GLU A 25 5.63 24.67 -8.07
CA GLU A 25 6.96 24.66 -8.68
C GLU A 25 8.03 23.95 -7.85
N TYR A 26 7.81 23.74 -6.54
CA TYR A 26 8.73 22.97 -5.71
C TYR A 26 8.80 21.50 -6.11
N ASP A 27 7.71 20.92 -6.66
CA ASP A 27 7.76 19.58 -7.23
C ASP A 27 8.72 19.51 -8.43
N LEU A 28 8.71 20.54 -9.29
CA LEU A 28 9.65 20.66 -10.41
C LEU A 28 11.10 20.80 -9.90
N ARG A 29 11.34 21.68 -8.92
CA ARG A 29 12.69 21.88 -8.36
C ARG A 29 13.26 20.60 -7.75
N LEU A 30 12.45 19.84 -7.01
CA LEU A 30 12.88 18.58 -6.43
C LEU A 30 13.09 17.48 -7.48
N ALA A 31 12.25 17.42 -8.51
CA ALA A 31 12.46 16.48 -9.62
C ALA A 31 13.72 16.81 -10.44
N ALA A 32 14.04 18.11 -10.61
CA ALA A 32 15.20 18.57 -11.36
C ALA A 32 16.54 18.09 -10.77
N LEU A 33 16.59 17.79 -9.46
CA LEU A 33 17.77 17.19 -8.81
C LEU A 33 18.19 15.85 -9.40
N PHE A 34 17.27 15.16 -10.09
CA PHE A 34 17.51 13.85 -10.71
C PHE A 34 17.54 13.89 -12.24
N TYR A 35 17.31 15.05 -12.84
CA TYR A 35 17.29 15.23 -14.28
C TYR A 35 18.66 15.71 -14.78
N ASP A 36 19.13 15.11 -15.87
CA ASP A 36 20.33 15.58 -16.56
C ASP A 36 19.92 16.43 -17.78
N PRO A 37 20.19 17.75 -17.78
CA PRO A 37 19.81 18.64 -18.87
C PRO A 37 20.66 18.45 -20.14
N ALA A 38 21.90 17.96 -20.03
CA ALA A 38 22.76 17.70 -21.17
C ALA A 38 22.31 16.44 -21.92
N MET A 39 21.99 15.38 -21.18
CA MET A 39 21.43 14.14 -21.72
C MET A 39 19.92 14.19 -21.98
N LYS A 40 19.25 15.27 -21.54
CA LYS A 40 17.80 15.49 -21.61
C LYS A 40 16.98 14.31 -21.06
N THR A 41 17.41 13.72 -19.95
CA THR A 41 16.79 12.52 -19.39
C THR A 41 17.00 12.40 -17.88
N PHE A 42 16.19 11.55 -17.24
CA PHE A 42 16.44 11.03 -15.90
C PHE A 42 17.37 9.80 -16.02
N PRO A 43 18.67 9.89 -15.67
CA PRO A 43 19.64 8.83 -15.99
C PRO A 43 19.32 7.48 -15.34
N LEU A 44 18.77 7.50 -14.13
CA LEU A 44 18.44 6.28 -13.39
C LEU A 44 17.31 5.47 -14.04
N LYS A 45 16.48 6.07 -14.91
CA LYS A 45 15.40 5.37 -15.60
C LYS A 45 15.90 4.24 -16.51
N SER A 46 17.14 4.33 -16.98
CA SER A 46 17.81 3.34 -17.85
C SER A 46 18.91 2.55 -17.12
N ASN A 47 19.10 2.77 -15.82
CA ASN A 47 20.11 2.06 -15.05
C ASN A 47 19.59 0.68 -14.60
N ALA A 48 20.30 -0.39 -14.99
CA ALA A 48 19.88 -1.77 -14.71
C ALA A 48 19.89 -2.10 -13.20
N LEU A 49 20.92 -1.67 -12.47
CA LEU A 49 21.02 -1.91 -11.03
C LEU A 49 19.92 -1.18 -10.27
N ALA A 50 19.63 0.07 -10.62
CA ALA A 50 18.56 0.85 -10.03
C ALA A 50 17.18 0.21 -10.34
N SER A 51 17.00 -0.30 -11.55
CA SER A 51 15.77 -1.01 -11.95
C SER A 51 15.60 -2.31 -11.18
N PHE A 52 16.69 -3.04 -10.96
CA PHE A 52 16.70 -4.21 -10.09
C PHE A 52 16.35 -3.84 -8.65
N ALA A 53 16.98 -2.81 -8.07
CA ALA A 53 16.70 -2.34 -6.71
C ALA A 53 15.22 -1.96 -6.53
N ARG A 54 14.63 -1.28 -7.52
CA ARG A 54 13.19 -0.98 -7.56
C ARG A 54 12.33 -2.25 -7.51
N ASN A 55 12.64 -3.25 -8.33
CA ASN A 55 11.90 -4.50 -8.35
C ASN A 55 12.07 -5.30 -7.05
N ALA A 56 13.30 -5.33 -6.52
CA ALA A 56 13.61 -5.97 -5.25
C ALA A 56 12.85 -5.34 -4.09
N ALA A 57 12.68 -4.02 -4.07
CA ALA A 57 11.83 -3.36 -3.09
C ALA A 57 10.38 -3.89 -3.14
N MET A 58 9.82 -4.10 -4.34
CA MET A 58 8.49 -4.69 -4.45
C MET A 58 8.46 -6.14 -3.95
N TRP A 59 9.49 -6.93 -4.22
CA TRP A 59 9.60 -8.30 -3.69
C TRP A 59 9.62 -8.35 -2.16
N VAL A 60 10.30 -7.40 -1.51
CA VAL A 60 10.31 -7.31 -0.04
C VAL A 60 8.90 -7.08 0.50
N ALA A 61 8.14 -6.14 -0.07
CA ALA A 61 6.76 -5.91 0.34
C ALA A 61 5.87 -7.16 0.10
N TRP A 62 6.02 -7.82 -1.04
CA TRP A 62 5.31 -9.07 -1.33
C TRP A 62 5.71 -10.21 -0.40
N ALA A 63 6.97 -10.30 0.02
CA ALA A 63 7.43 -11.30 0.97
C ALA A 63 6.73 -11.16 2.33
N PHE A 64 6.44 -9.93 2.77
CA PHE A 64 5.63 -9.70 3.98
C PHE A 64 4.14 -10.03 3.79
N ALA A 65 3.58 -9.81 2.59
CA ALA A 65 2.18 -10.10 2.30
C ALA A 65 1.92 -11.61 2.06
N LEU A 66 2.91 -12.32 1.51
CA LEU A 66 2.78 -13.70 1.02
C LEU A 66 2.25 -14.68 2.09
N PRO A 67 2.73 -14.68 3.36
CA PRO A 67 2.18 -15.57 4.38
C PRO A 67 0.68 -15.38 4.60
N ALA A 68 0.20 -14.13 4.61
CA ALA A 68 -1.22 -13.82 4.77
C ALA A 68 -2.04 -14.26 3.55
N ILE A 69 -1.50 -14.09 2.34
CA ILE A 69 -2.12 -14.57 1.09
C ILE A 69 -2.24 -16.09 1.13
N VAL A 70 -1.15 -16.80 1.44
CA VAL A 70 -1.14 -18.26 1.54
C VAL A 70 -2.13 -18.75 2.59
N ALA A 71 -2.16 -18.13 3.77
CA ALA A 71 -3.12 -18.46 4.82
C ALA A 71 -4.57 -18.31 4.34
N LEU A 72 -4.89 -17.19 3.67
CA LEU A 72 -6.23 -16.96 3.11
C LEU A 72 -6.57 -17.99 2.02
N VAL A 73 -5.68 -18.22 1.06
CA VAL A 73 -5.88 -19.19 -0.03
C VAL A 73 -6.11 -20.58 0.54
N VAL A 74 -5.22 -21.05 1.43
CA VAL A 74 -5.38 -22.36 2.08
C VAL A 74 -6.73 -22.46 2.79
N LYS A 75 -7.15 -21.42 3.51
CA LYS A 75 -8.48 -21.38 4.17
C LYS A 75 -9.64 -21.47 3.17
N MET A 76 -9.54 -20.85 2.00
CA MET A 76 -10.58 -20.94 0.95
C MET A 76 -10.67 -22.35 0.33
N PHE A 77 -9.58 -23.12 0.33
CA PHE A 77 -9.55 -24.51 -0.15
C PHE A 77 -9.82 -25.56 0.94
N ARG A 78 -9.44 -25.27 2.18
CA ARG A 78 -9.54 -26.14 3.36
C ARG A 78 -10.21 -25.40 4.53
N PRO A 79 -11.48 -24.98 4.39
CA PRO A 79 -12.19 -24.27 5.46
C PRO A 79 -12.44 -25.13 6.70
N ASP A 80 -12.32 -26.45 6.58
CA ASP A 80 -12.34 -27.44 7.67
C ASP A 80 -11.08 -27.42 8.55
N ARG A 81 -10.04 -26.65 8.19
CA ARG A 81 -8.83 -26.47 9.00
C ARG A 81 -8.78 -25.05 9.58
N PRO A 82 -8.17 -24.87 10.76
CA PRO A 82 -7.95 -23.53 11.30
C PRO A 82 -7.02 -22.72 10.37
N LEU A 83 -7.16 -21.39 10.39
CA LEU A 83 -6.27 -20.50 9.67
C LEU A 83 -4.81 -20.68 10.10
N LEU A 84 -3.88 -20.66 9.14
CA LEU A 84 -2.45 -20.91 9.39
C LEU A 84 -1.76 -19.81 10.23
N MET A 85 -2.41 -18.67 10.41
CA MET A 85 -1.94 -17.57 11.25
C MET A 85 -3.15 -16.81 11.81
N SER A 86 -2.92 -15.87 12.72
CA SER A 86 -3.98 -15.01 13.29
C SER A 86 -4.88 -14.41 12.21
N GLY A 87 -6.19 -14.63 12.35
CA GLY A 87 -7.21 -14.08 11.44
C GLY A 87 -7.18 -12.57 11.35
N ARG A 88 -6.95 -11.90 12.49
CA ARG A 88 -6.77 -10.44 12.51
C ARG A 88 -5.56 -10.01 11.71
N THR A 89 -4.44 -10.73 11.83
CA THR A 89 -3.22 -10.43 11.06
C THR A 89 -3.46 -10.60 9.56
N VAL A 90 -4.10 -11.68 9.13
CA VAL A 90 -4.46 -11.88 7.71
C VAL A 90 -5.35 -10.74 7.21
N ALA A 91 -6.45 -10.47 7.92
CA ALA A 91 -7.37 -9.40 7.54
C ALA A 91 -6.66 -8.05 7.48
N PHE A 92 -5.88 -7.71 8.51
CA PHE A 92 -5.17 -6.43 8.59
C PHE A 92 -4.18 -6.24 7.46
N LEU A 93 -3.29 -7.20 7.21
CA LEU A 93 -2.27 -7.09 6.17
C LEU A 93 -2.90 -7.01 4.77
N LEU A 94 -3.87 -7.88 4.46
CA LEU A 94 -4.46 -7.93 3.13
C LEU A 94 -5.40 -6.75 2.85
N ILE A 95 -6.23 -6.34 3.81
CA ILE A 95 -7.13 -5.18 3.64
C ILE A 95 -6.30 -3.91 3.47
N THR A 96 -5.28 -3.70 4.30
CA THR A 96 -4.45 -2.50 4.17
C THR A 96 -3.68 -2.47 2.85
N MET A 97 -3.10 -3.60 2.41
CA MET A 97 -2.42 -3.68 1.11
C MET A 97 -3.37 -3.39 -0.04
N LEU A 98 -4.54 -4.03 -0.02
CA LEU A 98 -5.55 -3.84 -1.05
C LEU A 98 -5.99 -2.37 -1.12
N LEU A 99 -6.28 -1.74 0.01
CA LEU A 99 -6.74 -0.35 0.04
C LEU A 99 -5.62 0.64 -0.35
N SER A 100 -4.43 0.53 0.25
CA SER A 100 -3.37 1.51 0.03
C SER A 100 -2.68 1.36 -1.32
N ALA A 101 -2.36 0.13 -1.74
CA ALA A 101 -1.55 -0.13 -2.93
C ALA A 101 -2.35 -0.65 -4.14
N GLY A 102 -3.58 -1.15 -3.93
CA GLY A 102 -4.47 -1.60 -4.99
C GLY A 102 -5.49 -0.55 -5.40
N VAL A 103 -6.47 -0.30 -4.52
CA VAL A 103 -7.67 0.48 -4.79
C VAL A 103 -7.34 1.97 -4.92
N LEU A 104 -6.77 2.58 -3.88
CA LEU A 104 -6.56 4.03 -3.87
C LEU A 104 -5.58 4.44 -4.98
N THR A 105 -4.44 3.79 -5.10
CA THR A 105 -3.44 4.14 -6.11
C THR A 105 -3.90 3.84 -7.55
N ASN A 106 -4.26 2.59 -7.85
CA ASN A 106 -4.41 2.14 -9.23
C ASN A 106 -5.84 2.27 -9.76
N LEU A 107 -6.87 2.04 -8.93
CA LEU A 107 -8.26 2.08 -9.39
C LEU A 107 -8.87 3.48 -9.31
N THR A 108 -8.42 4.32 -8.36
CA THR A 108 -8.97 5.69 -8.22
C THR A 108 -8.06 6.74 -8.87
N PHE A 109 -6.86 6.99 -8.34
CA PHE A 109 -6.08 8.14 -8.77
C PHE A 109 -5.39 7.95 -10.13
N LYS A 110 -4.75 6.80 -10.40
CA LYS A 110 -4.06 6.62 -11.69
C LYS A 110 -4.96 6.61 -12.93
N SER A 111 -6.25 6.36 -12.75
CA SER A 111 -7.26 6.31 -13.81
C SER A 111 -8.01 7.63 -13.98
N HIS A 112 -8.03 8.48 -12.95
CA HIS A 112 -8.87 9.69 -12.90
C HIS A 112 -8.12 10.97 -12.54
N TRP A 113 -6.81 10.88 -12.27
CA TRP A 113 -5.95 12.02 -11.94
C TRP A 113 -4.89 12.20 -13.03
N GLY A 114 -5.22 12.97 -14.06
CA GLY A 114 -4.46 13.14 -15.30
C GLY A 114 -3.11 13.86 -15.17
N ARG A 115 -2.55 13.97 -13.96
CA ARG A 115 -1.27 14.61 -13.70
C ARG A 115 -0.12 13.89 -14.42
N PRO A 116 0.58 14.54 -15.36
CA PRO A 116 1.77 14.00 -16.01
C PRO A 116 2.87 13.67 -14.99
N ARG A 117 3.72 12.70 -15.33
CA ARG A 117 4.93 12.37 -14.56
C ARG A 117 6.07 13.33 -14.93
N PRO A 118 7.12 13.45 -14.11
CA PRO A 118 8.29 14.25 -14.47
C PRO A 118 8.85 13.93 -15.87
N VAL A 119 8.99 12.66 -16.26
CA VAL A 119 9.45 12.29 -17.62
C VAL A 119 8.54 12.75 -18.77
N MET A 120 7.35 13.24 -18.49
CA MET A 120 6.33 13.60 -19.49
C MET A 120 6.07 15.10 -19.56
N VAL A 121 6.69 15.91 -18.70
CA VAL A 121 6.47 17.37 -18.68
C VAL A 121 7.50 18.14 -19.50
N THR A 122 7.08 19.29 -20.04
CA THR A 122 7.90 20.19 -20.88
C THR A 122 9.23 20.59 -20.25
N GLU A 123 9.24 20.82 -18.95
CA GLU A 123 10.40 21.21 -18.14
C GLU A 123 11.49 20.15 -18.15
N PHE A 124 11.14 18.89 -18.44
CA PHE A 124 12.05 17.75 -18.51
C PHE A 124 12.04 17.08 -19.89
N ASN A 125 11.83 17.86 -20.96
CA ASN A 125 11.85 17.42 -22.36
C ASN A 125 10.71 16.42 -22.70
N GLY A 126 9.56 16.54 -22.03
CA GLY A 126 8.31 15.84 -22.34
C GLY A 126 7.30 16.72 -23.09
N PRO A 127 6.20 16.14 -23.59
CA PRO A 127 5.23 16.87 -24.42
C PRO A 127 4.15 17.63 -23.66
N TRP A 128 3.93 17.33 -22.37
CA TRP A 128 2.77 17.81 -21.62
C TRP A 128 3.13 18.93 -20.65
N LYS A 129 2.14 19.75 -20.30
CA LYS A 129 2.34 20.79 -19.28
C LYS A 129 2.42 20.18 -17.89
N PHE A 130 3.26 20.76 -17.03
CA PHE A 130 3.24 20.43 -15.61
C PHE A 130 1.87 20.76 -14.99
N MET A 131 1.42 19.87 -14.10
CA MET A 131 0.20 20.05 -13.32
C MET A 131 0.52 19.97 -11.83
N ALA A 132 -0.05 20.91 -11.06
CA ALA A 132 0.00 20.88 -9.61
C ALA A 132 -0.66 19.62 -9.04
N TRP A 133 -0.28 19.22 -7.82
CA TRP A 133 -0.77 17.97 -7.22
C TRP A 133 -2.29 17.92 -7.07
N TRP A 134 -2.94 19.06 -6.83
CA TRP A 134 -4.38 19.20 -6.63
C TRP A 134 -5.19 19.32 -7.93
N ASP A 135 -4.54 19.45 -9.10
CA ASP A 135 -5.23 19.61 -10.39
C ASP A 135 -5.24 18.30 -11.19
N PRO A 136 -6.42 17.62 -11.32
CA PRO A 136 -6.52 16.36 -12.05
C PRO A 136 -6.62 16.54 -13.57
N ARG A 137 -6.74 17.77 -14.09
CA ARG A 137 -7.11 18.04 -15.50
C ARG A 137 -5.94 17.97 -16.49
N GLY A 138 -4.90 17.21 -16.16
CA GLY A 138 -3.75 17.04 -17.03
C GLY A 138 -4.02 16.09 -18.21
N GLU A 139 -3.09 16.09 -19.17
CA GLU A 139 -3.22 15.36 -20.44
C GLU A 139 -2.81 13.88 -20.36
N CYS A 140 -2.43 13.38 -19.17
CA CYS A 140 -2.05 11.98 -19.02
C CYS A 140 -3.30 11.07 -19.06
N GLY A 141 -3.33 10.14 -20.03
CA GLY A 141 -4.46 9.23 -20.21
C GLY A 141 -4.45 7.96 -19.33
N ARG A 142 -3.28 7.46 -18.92
CA ARG A 142 -3.18 6.24 -18.07
C ARG A 142 -1.86 6.16 -17.32
N ASN A 143 -1.88 5.47 -16.18
CA ASN A 143 -0.70 5.22 -15.35
C ASN A 143 -0.01 6.55 -14.94
N CYS A 144 -0.81 7.55 -14.60
CA CYS A 144 -0.37 8.91 -14.31
C CYS A 144 0.40 9.01 -13.00
N SER A 145 0.91 10.20 -12.69
CA SER A 145 1.85 10.39 -11.58
C SER A 145 1.18 10.27 -10.22
N PHE A 146 -0.02 10.82 -10.06
CA PHE A 146 -0.62 10.96 -8.74
C PHE A 146 -1.45 9.73 -8.35
N PHE A 147 -1.32 9.16 -7.15
CA PHE A 147 -0.12 9.18 -6.31
C PHE A 147 0.67 7.87 -6.45
N SER A 148 1.89 7.82 -5.93
CA SER A 148 2.81 6.74 -6.26
C SER A 148 2.36 5.37 -5.74
N GLY A 149 2.05 4.45 -6.67
CA GLY A 149 1.69 3.07 -6.32
C GLY A 149 2.82 2.31 -5.62
N GLU A 150 4.05 2.41 -6.14
CA GLU A 150 5.21 1.72 -5.55
C GLU A 150 5.64 2.38 -4.24
N GLY A 151 5.50 3.72 -4.12
CA GLY A 151 5.67 4.41 -2.84
C GLY A 151 4.67 3.89 -1.80
N ALA A 152 3.38 3.78 -2.16
CA ALA A 152 2.35 3.27 -1.27
C ALA A 152 2.60 1.81 -0.86
N THR A 153 3.03 0.94 -1.79
CA THR A 153 3.44 -0.44 -1.50
C THR A 153 4.64 -0.51 -0.56
N ALA A 154 5.62 0.38 -0.72
CA ALA A 154 6.79 0.40 0.14
C ALA A 154 6.43 0.89 1.56
N PHE A 155 5.68 1.99 1.68
CA PHE A 155 5.19 2.47 2.97
C PHE A 155 4.17 1.52 3.62
N TRP A 156 3.53 0.64 2.85
CA TRP A 156 2.67 -0.40 3.41
C TRP A 156 3.39 -1.33 4.41
N THR A 157 4.72 -1.44 4.34
CA THR A 157 5.53 -2.17 5.35
C THR A 157 5.36 -1.64 6.78
N LEU A 158 4.78 -0.45 6.98
CA LEU A 158 4.30 0.03 8.27
C LEU A 158 3.23 -0.88 8.91
N ALA A 159 2.47 -1.63 8.12
CA ALA A 159 1.47 -2.58 8.60
C ALA A 159 2.12 -3.77 9.33
N PRO A 160 2.97 -4.60 8.71
CA PRO A 160 3.67 -5.65 9.45
C PRO A 160 4.54 -5.08 10.58
N ALA A 161 5.16 -3.90 10.40
CA ALA A 161 5.87 -3.23 11.50
C ALA A 161 4.98 -2.99 12.72
N ALA A 162 3.70 -2.64 12.54
CA ALA A 162 2.76 -2.44 13.64
C ALA A 162 2.48 -3.70 14.46
N LEU A 163 2.64 -4.88 13.86
CA LEU A 163 2.37 -6.17 14.50
C LEU A 163 3.59 -6.76 15.21
N THR A 164 4.76 -6.14 15.08
CA THR A 164 5.98 -6.60 15.76
C THR A 164 5.88 -6.48 17.29
N PRO A 165 6.66 -7.26 18.06
CA PRO A 165 6.71 -7.15 19.51
C PRO A 165 7.04 -5.72 19.98
N PRO A 166 6.47 -5.24 21.10
CA PRO A 166 6.64 -3.85 21.55
C PRO A 166 8.09 -3.36 21.62
N VAL A 167 9.03 -4.23 22.02
CA VAL A 167 10.46 -3.91 22.12
C VAL A 167 11.11 -3.62 20.76
N TRP A 168 10.69 -4.31 19.70
CA TRP A 168 11.24 -4.16 18.34
C TRP A 168 10.45 -3.17 17.48
N ARG A 169 9.25 -2.81 17.91
CA ARG A 169 8.32 -2.00 17.12
C ARG A 169 8.86 -0.63 16.70
N PRO A 170 9.60 0.13 17.52
CA PRO A 170 10.22 1.38 17.08
C PRO A 170 11.20 1.16 15.94
N LEU A 171 12.05 0.14 16.03
CA LEU A 171 13.02 -0.20 14.98
C LEU A 171 12.31 -0.67 13.71
N ALA A 172 11.27 -1.49 13.83
CA ALA A 172 10.48 -1.94 12.69
C ALA A 172 9.80 -0.77 11.97
N TYR A 173 9.27 0.22 12.71
CA TYR A 173 8.72 1.44 12.11
C TYR A 173 9.80 2.29 11.43
N ALA A 174 10.95 2.49 12.08
CA ALA A 174 12.05 3.23 11.48
C ALA A 174 12.51 2.58 10.17
N GLY A 175 12.66 1.24 10.16
CA GLY A 175 12.98 0.47 8.96
C GLY A 175 11.93 0.61 7.86
N ALA A 176 10.64 0.50 8.20
CA ALA A 176 9.54 0.67 7.24
C ALA A 176 9.48 2.09 6.65
N VAL A 177 9.68 3.14 7.47
CA VAL A 177 9.74 4.52 6.99
C VAL A 177 10.95 4.73 6.08
N ALA A 178 12.13 4.29 6.51
CA ALA A 178 13.35 4.39 5.70
C ALA A 178 13.20 3.67 4.35
N PHE A 179 12.64 2.47 4.37
CA PHE A 179 12.35 1.69 3.17
C PHE A 179 11.37 2.39 2.22
N GLY A 180 10.28 2.93 2.77
CA GLY A 180 9.30 3.72 2.02
C GLY A 180 9.90 4.98 1.39
N VAL A 181 10.73 5.72 2.16
CA VAL A 181 11.43 6.92 1.69
C VAL A 181 12.44 6.59 0.59
N VAL A 182 13.32 5.59 0.79
CA VAL A 182 14.33 5.20 -0.21
C VAL A 182 13.67 4.75 -1.51
N THR A 183 12.63 3.92 -1.42
CA THR A 183 11.88 3.48 -2.61
C THR A 183 11.22 4.65 -3.32
N SER A 184 10.64 5.59 -2.56
CA SER A 184 10.00 6.80 -3.08
C SER A 184 10.99 7.74 -3.78
N VAL A 185 12.16 7.96 -3.18
CA VAL A 185 13.24 8.75 -3.80
C VAL A 185 13.71 8.08 -5.09
N LEU A 186 13.82 6.75 -5.12
CA LEU A 186 14.14 6.03 -6.35
C LEU A 186 13.08 6.26 -7.44
N ARG A 187 11.79 6.37 -7.06
CA ARG A 187 10.72 6.73 -8.01
C ARG A 187 10.83 8.14 -8.55
N MET A 188 11.23 9.10 -7.73
CA MET A 188 11.55 10.46 -8.16
C MET A 188 12.75 10.47 -9.10
N ALA A 189 13.79 9.70 -8.77
CA ALA A 189 15.01 9.63 -9.56
C ALA A 189 14.83 9.02 -10.95
N PHE A 190 13.79 8.20 -11.13
CA PHE A 190 13.40 7.66 -12.42
C PHE A 190 12.56 8.65 -13.24
N GLY A 191 12.26 9.82 -12.67
CA GLY A 191 11.28 10.78 -13.17
C GLY A 191 9.87 10.20 -13.25
N GLY A 192 9.60 9.19 -12.41
CA GLY A 192 8.32 8.50 -12.38
C GLY A 192 7.26 9.20 -11.55
N HIS A 193 7.68 10.00 -10.57
CA HIS A 193 6.80 10.68 -9.62
C HIS A 193 7.42 11.98 -9.10
N PHE A 194 6.58 12.97 -8.81
CA PHE A 194 6.95 14.17 -8.06
C PHE A 194 7.00 13.90 -6.55
N PHE A 195 7.55 14.83 -5.77
CA PHE A 195 7.65 14.70 -4.31
C PHE A 195 6.27 14.54 -3.66
N THR A 196 5.32 15.39 -4.04
CA THR A 196 3.95 15.33 -3.50
C THR A 196 3.25 14.01 -3.81
N ASP A 197 3.54 13.38 -4.94
CA ASP A 197 2.99 12.06 -5.28
C ASP A 197 3.48 10.98 -4.31
N VAL A 198 4.76 10.99 -3.95
CA VAL A 198 5.34 9.96 -3.07
C VAL A 198 5.07 10.26 -1.59
N ALA A 199 5.06 11.53 -1.19
CA ALA A 199 4.69 11.94 0.15
C ALA A 199 3.23 11.61 0.45
N THR A 200 2.32 11.91 -0.49
CA THR A 200 0.90 11.53 -0.38
C THR A 200 0.75 10.02 -0.30
N ALA A 201 1.53 9.26 -1.07
CA ALA A 201 1.50 7.80 -1.00
C ALA A 201 1.82 7.27 0.41
N GLY A 202 2.86 7.81 1.06
CA GLY A 202 3.21 7.45 2.42
C GLY A 202 2.16 7.85 3.45
N LEU A 203 1.62 9.07 3.34
CA LEU A 203 0.58 9.59 4.24
C LEU A 203 -0.72 8.79 4.13
N VAL A 204 -1.18 8.51 2.91
CA VAL A 204 -2.39 7.71 2.67
C VAL A 204 -2.19 6.27 3.15
N ALA A 205 -1.04 5.65 2.84
CA ALA A 205 -0.74 4.31 3.35
C ALA A 205 -0.78 4.28 4.90
N PHE A 206 -0.13 5.24 5.56
CA PHE A 206 -0.17 5.36 7.01
C PHE A 206 -1.60 5.51 7.55
N LEU A 207 -2.42 6.40 6.97
CA LEU A 207 -3.79 6.65 7.41
C LEU A 207 -4.66 5.40 7.27
N VAL A 208 -4.59 4.71 6.12
CA VAL A 208 -5.28 3.43 5.89
C VAL A 208 -4.89 2.42 6.96
N ILE A 209 -3.59 2.26 7.21
CA ILE A 209 -3.07 1.31 8.21
C ILE A 209 -3.54 1.70 9.61
N TRP A 210 -3.50 2.98 9.96
CA TRP A 210 -3.92 3.48 11.27
C TRP A 210 -5.41 3.24 11.53
N LEU A 211 -6.26 3.48 10.52
CA LEU A 211 -7.71 3.27 10.58
C LEU A 211 -8.05 1.80 10.68
N VAL A 212 -7.50 0.95 9.80
CA VAL A 212 -7.79 -0.50 9.81
C VAL A 212 -7.23 -1.15 11.09
N HIS A 213 -6.07 -0.70 11.57
CA HIS A 213 -5.55 -1.16 12.88
C HIS A 213 -6.48 -0.70 14.02
N GLY A 214 -7.01 0.52 13.96
CA GLY A 214 -8.03 1.01 14.88
C GLY A 214 -9.24 0.09 14.93
N TYR A 215 -9.79 -0.17 13.75
CA TYR A 215 -10.99 -0.98 13.55
C TYR A 215 -10.82 -2.43 14.04
N ILE A 216 -9.71 -3.09 13.68
CA ILE A 216 -9.50 -4.51 13.99
C ILE A 216 -9.04 -4.72 15.45
N TYR A 217 -8.17 -3.86 15.98
CA TYR A 217 -7.46 -4.13 17.24
C TYR A 217 -7.79 -3.19 18.40
N ARG A 218 -8.20 -1.93 18.17
CA ARG A 218 -8.26 -0.91 19.24
C ARG A 218 -9.67 -0.47 19.62
N TRP A 219 -10.59 -0.31 18.67
CA TRP A 219 -11.90 0.26 18.93
C TRP A 219 -12.85 -0.80 19.50
N PRO A 220 -13.40 -0.60 20.72
CA PRO A 220 -14.22 -1.63 21.37
C PRO A 220 -15.44 -2.08 20.57
N SER A 221 -16.07 -1.17 19.82
CA SER A 221 -17.27 -1.45 19.02
C SER A 221 -17.01 -2.31 17.78
N THR A 222 -15.76 -2.37 17.30
CA THR A 222 -15.43 -3.04 16.03
C THR A 222 -14.36 -4.11 16.17
N ARG A 223 -13.69 -4.20 17.33
CA ARG A 223 -12.60 -5.16 17.55
C ARG A 223 -13.07 -6.56 17.17
N LYS A 224 -12.23 -7.26 16.41
CA LYS A 224 -12.50 -8.65 16.02
C LYS A 224 -11.66 -9.60 16.85
N SER A 225 -12.12 -10.82 17.05
CA SER A 225 -11.27 -11.92 17.52
C SER A 225 -10.72 -12.71 16.33
N ASP A 226 -9.66 -13.47 16.57
CA ASP A 226 -9.11 -14.36 15.53
C ASP A 226 -10.11 -15.46 15.15
N ALA A 227 -10.87 -15.98 16.12
CA ALA A 227 -11.91 -16.98 15.91
C ALA A 227 -13.08 -16.45 15.08
N GLU A 228 -13.51 -15.19 15.30
CA GLU A 228 -14.57 -14.57 14.51
C GLU A 228 -14.20 -14.46 13.02
N ILE A 229 -12.95 -14.08 12.73
CA ILE A 229 -12.47 -13.97 11.36
C ILE A 229 -12.33 -15.36 10.73
N ASP A 230 -11.77 -16.34 11.44
CA ASP A 230 -11.65 -17.71 10.96
C ASP A 230 -13.04 -18.34 10.66
N ALA A 231 -14.01 -18.12 11.55
CA ALA A 231 -15.38 -18.58 11.38
C ALA A 231 -16.07 -17.92 10.17
N ALA A 232 -15.89 -16.61 9.99
CA ALA A 232 -16.43 -15.89 8.84
C ALA A 232 -15.87 -16.41 7.51
N LEU A 233 -14.54 -16.64 7.44
CA LEU A 233 -13.89 -17.22 6.27
C LEU A 233 -14.34 -18.67 6.01
N THR A 234 -14.52 -19.46 7.08
CA THR A 234 -15.08 -20.82 7.00
C THR A 234 -16.46 -20.79 6.38
N ARG A 235 -17.37 -19.97 6.93
CA ARG A 235 -18.74 -19.83 6.45
C ARG A 235 -18.79 -19.40 4.98
N PHE A 236 -17.91 -18.50 4.57
CA PHE A 236 -17.82 -18.04 3.19
C PHE A 236 -17.37 -19.16 2.23
N ALA A 237 -16.33 -19.93 2.59
CA ALA A 237 -15.76 -20.95 1.72
C ALA A 237 -16.50 -22.31 1.77
N TRP A 238 -17.31 -22.56 2.81
CA TRP A 238 -17.95 -23.85 3.04
C TRP A 238 -18.85 -24.34 1.90
N PRO A 239 -19.72 -23.52 1.27
CA PRO A 239 -20.59 -23.99 0.18
C PRO A 239 -19.79 -24.59 -0.99
N GLY A 240 -18.72 -23.92 -1.41
CA GLY A 240 -17.83 -24.40 -2.47
C GLY A 240 -17.01 -25.63 -2.05
N TYR A 241 -16.59 -25.69 -0.79
CA TYR A 241 -15.92 -26.88 -0.24
C TYR A 241 -16.85 -28.10 -0.18
N ARG A 242 -18.07 -27.94 0.35
CA ARG A 242 -19.08 -29.01 0.44
C ARG A 242 -19.44 -29.56 -0.94
N MET A 243 -19.62 -28.67 -1.92
CA MET A 243 -19.88 -29.08 -3.32
C MET A 243 -18.74 -29.95 -3.86
N ARG A 244 -17.47 -29.54 -3.68
CA ARG A 244 -16.29 -30.31 -4.11
C ARG A 244 -16.16 -31.66 -3.40
N GLN A 245 -16.51 -31.75 -2.12
CA GLN A 245 -16.45 -33.00 -1.36
C GLN A 245 -17.55 -33.98 -1.79
N ARG A 246 -18.76 -33.47 -2.08
CA ARG A 246 -19.86 -34.28 -2.61
C ARG A 246 -19.50 -34.93 -3.95
N TRP A 247 -18.84 -34.19 -4.85
CA TRP A 247 -18.32 -34.76 -6.11
C TRP A 247 -17.28 -35.85 -5.89
N ARG A 248 -16.62 -35.88 -4.73
CA ARG A 248 -15.68 -36.93 -4.31
C ARG A 248 -16.33 -38.03 -3.46
N GLY A 249 -17.67 -38.06 -3.40
CA GLY A 249 -18.42 -39.07 -2.64
C GLY A 249 -18.41 -38.86 -1.12
N ARG A 250 -18.07 -37.67 -0.62
CA ARG A 250 -18.03 -37.35 0.82
C ARG A 250 -19.11 -36.32 1.18
N ASP A 251 -19.91 -36.57 2.21
CA ASP A 251 -20.74 -35.53 2.84
C ASP A 251 -20.04 -35.00 4.09
N VAL A 252 -19.69 -33.72 4.05
CA VAL A 252 -19.03 -33.02 5.15
C VAL A 252 -20.01 -32.28 6.07
N GLY A 253 -21.31 -32.37 5.79
CA GLY A 253 -22.34 -31.77 6.64
C GLY A 253 -22.50 -30.24 6.49
N PRO A 254 -23.24 -29.60 7.42
CA PRO A 254 -23.43 -28.16 7.45
C PRO A 254 -22.16 -27.41 7.88
N VAL A 255 -22.18 -26.07 7.81
CA VAL A 255 -21.06 -25.21 8.22
C VAL A 255 -20.72 -25.49 9.69
N PRO A 256 -19.44 -25.69 10.06
CA PRO A 256 -19.04 -25.85 11.45
C PRO A 256 -19.42 -24.61 12.27
N VAL A 257 -20.05 -24.84 13.42
CA VAL A 257 -20.33 -23.76 14.37
C VAL A 257 -19.03 -23.43 15.09
N PRO A 258 -18.59 -22.16 15.15
CA PRO A 258 -17.40 -21.81 15.91
C PRO A 258 -17.59 -22.19 17.38
N GLU A 259 -16.63 -22.93 17.94
CA GLU A 259 -16.59 -23.19 19.38
C GLU A 259 -16.58 -21.84 20.11
N LYS A 260 -17.49 -21.65 21.06
CA LYS A 260 -17.48 -20.45 21.90
C LYS A 260 -16.11 -20.42 22.61
N PRO A 261 -15.37 -19.30 22.58
CA PRO A 261 -14.18 -19.19 23.41
C PRO A 261 -14.59 -19.36 24.87
N VAL A 262 -13.97 -20.33 25.54
CA VAL A 262 -14.02 -20.53 27.00
C VAL A 262 -13.20 -19.44 27.68
#